data_AF-A0AAW6W9R9-F1
#
_entry.id   AF-A0AAW6W9R9-F1
#
_cell.length_a   1.000
_cell.length_b   1.000
_cell.length_c   1.000
_cell.angle_alpha   90.00
_cell.angle_beta   90.00
_cell.angle_gamma   90.00
#
_symmetry.space_group_name_H-M   'P 1'
#
loop_
_entity.id
_entity.type
_entity.pdbx_description
1 polymer ?
#
loop_
_entity_poly.entity_id
_entity_poly.type
_entity_poly.pdbx_seq_one_letter_code
_entity_poly.pdbx_strand_id
1 'polypeptide(L)'
;MDTLEKYREQMNCIDQEMARLFLQRMKLSIQIGDYKKEKRLPIFQKEREDIVLEKVKQIASTTEEKKYMEDFFLYLMKLSKEVQK
;
A
#
# COMPACT_ATOMS: atom_id res chain seq x y z
N MET A 1 30.98 10.17 10.56
CA MET A 1 29.55 9.82 10.57
C MET A 1 29.24 9.07 11.84
N ASP A 2 28.39 9.68 12.66
CA ASP A 2 27.84 9.07 13.86
C ASP A 2 26.91 7.89 13.48
N THR A 3 26.74 6.93 14.38
CA THR A 3 25.88 5.74 14.17
C THR A 3 24.45 6.14 13.82
N LEU A 4 23.94 7.23 14.41
CA LEU A 4 22.61 7.77 14.10
C LEU A 4 22.50 8.27 12.66
N GLU A 5 23.54 8.93 12.13
CA GLU A 5 23.53 9.42 10.75
C GLU A 5 23.47 8.27 9.76
N LYS A 6 24.24 7.19 10.00
CA LYS A 6 24.22 5.99 9.15
C LYS A 6 22.84 5.33 9.11
N TYR A 7 22.15 5.25 10.25
CA TYR A 7 20.78 4.72 10.27
C TYR A 7 19.80 5.60 9.50
N ARG A 8 19.93 6.92 9.59
CA ARG A 8 19.09 7.85 8.83
C ARG A 8 19.35 7.75 7.32
N GLU A 9 20.59 7.55 6.90
CA GLU A 9 20.91 7.32 5.49
C GLU A 9 20.26 6.04 4.96
N GLN A 10 20.30 4.95 5.73
CA GLN A 10 19.61 3.70 5.37
C GLN A 10 18.09 3.90 5.30
N MET A 11 17.50 4.61 6.25
CA MET A 11 16.07 4.96 6.22
C MET A 11 15.71 5.77 4.98
N ASN A 12 16.51 6.78 4.63
CA ASN A 12 16.27 7.61 3.44
C ASN A 12 16.23 6.76 2.16
N CYS A 13 17.11 5.76 2.04
CA CYS A 13 17.09 4.84 0.90
C CYS A 13 15.79 4.02 0.87
N ILE A 14 15.36 3.48 2.02
CA ILE A 14 14.11 2.72 2.13
C ILE A 14 12.89 3.61 1.80
N ASP A 15 12.86 4.84 2.30
CA ASP A 15 11.78 5.80 2.06
C ASP A 15 11.65 6.13 0.57
N GLN A 16 12.77 6.29 -0.13
CA GLN A 16 12.77 6.49 -1.59
C GLN A 16 12.18 5.28 -2.33
N GLU A 17 12.53 4.06 -1.92
CA GLU A 17 11.96 2.85 -2.50
C GLU A 17 10.46 2.73 -2.22
N MET A 18 10.03 3.00 -0.99
CA MET A 18 8.62 3.00 -0.62
C MET A 18 7.84 4.03 -1.43
N ALA A 19 8.34 5.25 -1.58
CA ALA A 19 7.71 6.29 -2.40
C ALA A 19 7.59 5.87 -3.87
N ARG A 20 8.66 5.29 -4.43
CA ARG A 20 8.66 4.78 -5.81
C ARG A 20 7.59 3.69 -6.01
N LEU A 21 7.53 2.71 -5.11
CA LEU A 21 6.57 1.61 -5.16
C LEU A 21 5.13 2.10 -4.95
N PHE A 22 4.93 3.04 -4.03
CA PHE A 22 3.64 3.68 -3.80
C PHE A 22 3.12 4.36 -5.08
N LEU A 23 3.94 5.20 -5.73
CA LEU A 23 3.55 5.89 -6.96
C LEU A 23 3.28 4.91 -8.11
N GLN A 24 4.06 3.84 -8.24
CA GLN A 24 3.77 2.77 -9.20
C GLN A 24 2.40 2.13 -8.94
N ARG A 25 2.09 1.84 -7.67
CA ARG A 25 0.80 1.27 -7.27
C ARG A 25 -0.37 2.25 -7.51
N MET A 26 -0.16 3.56 -7.33
CA MET A 26 -1.18 4.57 -7.63
C MET A 26 -1.47 4.66 -9.13
N LYS A 27 -0.46 4.62 -9.99
CA LYS A 27 -0.66 4.55 -11.45
C LYS A 27 -1.49 3.34 -11.86
N LEU A 28 -1.20 2.18 -11.29
CA LEU A 28 -2.00 0.97 -11.53
C LEU A 28 -3.42 1.11 -10.98
N SER A 29 -3.60 1.79 -9.84
CA SER A 29 -4.92 2.05 -9.27
C SER A 29 -5.78 2.91 -10.20
N ILE A 30 -5.21 3.92 -10.85
CA ILE A 30 -5.90 4.73 -11.87
C ILE A 30 -6.39 3.85 -13.02
N GLN A 31 -5.51 3.03 -13.59
CA GLN A 31 -5.86 2.09 -14.67
C GLN A 31 -6.96 1.11 -14.27
N ILE A 32 -6.94 0.62 -13.03
CA ILE A 32 -8.01 -0.22 -12.48
C ILE A 32 -9.33 0.56 -12.38
N GLY A 33 -9.28 1.83 -11.97
CA GLY A 33 -10.44 2.73 -11.92
C GLY A 33 -11.09 2.89 -13.29
N ASP A 34 -10.28 3.21 -14.31
CA ASP A 34 -10.73 3.35 -15.71
C ASP A 34 -11.39 2.06 -16.22
N TYR A 35 -10.74 0.91 -15.98
CA TYR A 35 -11.29 -0.40 -16.34
C TYR A 35 -12.63 -0.68 -15.65
N LYS A 36 -12.71 -0.43 -14.34
CA LYS A 36 -13.95 -0.62 -13.58
C LYS A 36 -15.06 0.29 -14.08
N LYS A 37 -14.75 1.55 -14.41
CA LYS A 37 -15.70 2.51 -14.98
C LYS A 37 -16.24 2.04 -16.32
N GLU A 38 -15.37 1.58 -17.24
CA GLU A 38 -15.76 1.03 -18.53
C GLU A 38 -16.70 -0.18 -18.37
N LYS A 39 -16.39 -1.07 -17.43
CA LYS A 39 -17.19 -2.28 -17.15
C LYS A 39 -18.34 -2.08 -16.17
N ARG A 40 -18.57 -0.85 -15.69
CA ARG A 40 -19.58 -0.50 -14.67
C ARG A 40 -19.46 -1.32 -13.38
N LEU A 41 -18.21 -1.63 -12.99
CA LEU A 41 -17.89 -2.35 -11.76
C LEU A 41 -17.73 -1.38 -10.58
N PRO A 42 -18.07 -1.79 -9.35
CA PRO A 42 -17.88 -0.95 -8.17
C PRO A 42 -16.39 -0.76 -7.84
N ILE A 43 -16.03 0.44 -7.40
CA ILE A 43 -14.68 0.76 -6.90
C ILE A 43 -14.37 -0.10 -5.67
N PHE A 44 -15.26 -0.09 -4.68
CA PHE A 44 -15.12 -0.91 -3.49
C PHE A 44 -15.53 -2.36 -3.77
N GLN A 45 -14.62 -3.30 -3.45
CA GLN A 45 -14.83 -4.75 -3.59
C GLN A 45 -14.25 -5.42 -2.35
N LYS A 46 -15.12 -5.75 -1.39
CA LYS A 46 -14.70 -6.22 -0.06
C LYS A 46 -13.82 -7.46 -0.13
N GLU A 47 -14.19 -8.49 -0.91
CA GLU A 47 -13.39 -9.72 -0.98
C GLU A 47 -11.96 -9.43 -1.49
N ARG A 48 -11.81 -8.46 -2.39
CA ARG A 48 -10.50 -8.10 -2.92
C ARG A 48 -9.63 -7.41 -1.87
N GLU A 49 -10.20 -6.52 -1.06
CA GLU A 49 -9.49 -5.82 0.03
C GLU A 49 -9.09 -6.81 1.13
N ASP A 50 -10.00 -7.70 1.53
CA ASP A 50 -9.74 -8.75 2.53
C ASP A 50 -8.57 -9.66 2.09
N ILE A 51 -8.55 -10.09 0.81
CA ILE A 51 -7.43 -10.89 0.26
C ILE A 51 -6.09 -10.14 0.31
N VAL A 52 -6.06 -8.83 0.08
CA VAL A 52 -4.79 -8.08 0.20
C VAL A 52 -4.36 -8.01 1.67
N LEU A 53 -5.29 -7.70 2.59
CA LEU A 53 -4.99 -7.59 4.01
C LEU A 53 -4.45 -8.90 4.58
N GLU A 54 -5.06 -10.04 4.26
CA GLU A 54 -4.56 -11.34 4.71
C GLU A 54 -3.15 -11.63 4.19
N LYS A 55 -2.88 -11.33 2.91
CA LYS A 55 -1.55 -11.53 2.33
C LYS A 55 -0.47 -10.68 3.01
N VAL A 56 -0.76 -9.43 3.33
CA VAL A 56 0.24 -8.55 3.95
C VAL A 56 0.46 -8.86 5.42
N LYS A 57 -0.58 -9.29 6.15
CA LYS A 57 -0.43 -9.79 7.52
C LYS A 57 0.43 -11.05 7.59
N GLN A 58 0.40 -11.90 6.57
CA GLN A 58 1.24 -13.11 6.51
C GLN A 58 2.74 -12.83 6.33
N ILE A 59 3.12 -11.61 5.92
CA ILE A 59 4.54 -11.20 5.83
C ILE A 59 5.12 -10.92 7.22
N ALA A 60 4.28 -10.48 8.17
CA ALA A 60 4.68 -10.11 9.51
C ALA A 60 4.70 -11.33 10.46
N SER A 61 5.64 -11.32 11.41
CA SER A 61 5.85 -12.44 12.34
C SER A 61 5.10 -12.25 13.65
N THR A 62 5.06 -11.02 14.16
CA THR A 62 4.41 -10.72 15.45
C THR A 62 3.00 -10.18 15.28
N THR A 63 2.17 -10.32 16.31
CA THR A 63 0.83 -9.73 16.34
C THR A 63 0.86 -8.22 16.18
N GLU A 64 1.88 -7.57 16.73
CA GLU A 64 2.06 -6.12 16.63
C GLU A 64 2.41 -5.68 15.20
N GLU A 65 3.38 -6.34 14.56
CA GLU A 65 3.75 -6.08 13.16
C GLU A 65 2.56 -6.29 12.22
N LYS A 66 1.76 -7.35 12.45
CA LYS A 66 0.54 -7.61 11.67
C LYS A 66 -0.45 -6.45 11.75
N LYS A 67 -0.61 -5.85 12.94
CA LYS A 67 -1.46 -4.68 13.13
C LYS A 67 -0.91 -3.46 12.38
N TYR A 68 0.40 -3.21 12.44
CA TYR A 68 1.01 -2.12 11.67
C TYR A 68 0.82 -2.29 10.16
N MET A 69 0.98 -3.52 9.65
CA MET A 69 0.74 -3.83 8.24
C MET A 69 -0.74 -3.62 7.86
N GLU A 70 -1.67 -4.05 8.70
CA GLU A 70 -3.10 -3.84 8.48
C GLU A 70 -3.45 -2.35 8.41
N ASP A 71 -3.05 -1.57 9.41
CA ASP A 71 -3.33 -0.13 9.48
C ASP A 71 -2.75 0.62 8.26
N PHE A 72 -1.51 0.31 7.89
CA PHE A 72 -0.86 0.88 6.72
C PHE A 72 -1.60 0.54 5.42
N PHE A 73 -1.94 -0.73 5.20
CA PHE A 73 -2.59 -1.16 3.97
C PHE A 73 -4.04 -0.69 3.86
N LEU A 74 -4.76 -0.55 4.98
CA LEU A 74 -6.09 0.08 4.99
C LEU A 74 -6.02 1.54 4.53
N TYR A 75 -5.05 2.31 5.03
CA TYR A 75 -4.85 3.69 4.58
C TYR A 75 -4.41 3.77 3.11
N LEU A 76 -3.50 2.89 2.69
CA LEU A 76 -3.07 2.78 1.30
C LEU A 76 -4.26 2.47 0.35
N MET A 77 -5.15 1.55 0.75
CA MET A 77 -6.36 1.22 0.00
C MET A 77 -7.36 2.37 -0.05
N LYS A 78 -7.46 3.17 1.03
CA LYS A 78 -8.27 4.40 1.00
C LYS A 78 -7.78 5.35 -0.10
N LEU A 79 -6.48 5.66 -0.12
CA LEU A 79 -5.89 6.53 -1.16
C LEU A 79 -6.06 5.94 -2.57
N SER A 80 -5.96 4.62 -2.71
CA SER A 80 -6.19 3.93 -3.99
C SER A 80 -7.58 4.18 -4.54
N LYS A 81 -8.58 4.15 -3.65
CA LYS A 81 -9.98 4.38 -4.01
C LYS A 81 -10.24 5.85 -4.38
N GLU A 82 -9.45 6.79 -3.87
CA GLU A 82 -9.55 8.22 -4.23
C GLU A 82 -9.12 8.46 -5.69
N VAL A 83 -8.06 7.79 -6.15
CA VAL A 83 -7.57 7.90 -7.53
C VAL A 83 -8.30 6.99 -8.54
N GLN A 84 -9.17 6.10 -8.07
CA GLN A 84 -9.99 5.20 -8.90
C GLN A 84 -11.33 5.82 -9.35
N LYS A 85 -11.69 7.00 -8.83
CA LYS A 85 -12.96 7.68 -9.08
C LYS A 85 -13.00 8.39 -10.42
#